data_AF-A0A350W6Q5-F1
#
_entry.id   AF-A0A350W6Q5-F1
#
_cell.length_a   1.000
_cell.length_b   1.000
_cell.length_c   1.000
_cell.angle_alpha   90.00
_cell.angle_beta   90.00
_cell.angle_gamma   90.00
#
_symmetry.space_group_name_H-M   'P 1'
#
loop_
_entity.id
_entity.type
_entity.pdbx_description
1 polymer ?
#
loop_
_entity_poly.entity_id
_entity_poly.type
_entity_poly.pdbx_seq_one_letter_code
_entity_poly.pdbx_strand_id
1 'polypeptide(L)'
;MIKYIWEVIFIYSNELVCNILKYINININTEITIINLSNIFSYDKTYIMKKFKRELGLTIIEYINNKRILNSLNGYKSNTTILRIALLNGYNSIEYYSEIFRNLVGVSPRVYKRFITPLNNLNEEETNTIRNSISNLINIENKIQKYLSNQKPKELPVRKLSIFK
;
A
#
# COMPACT_ATOMS: atom_id res chain seq x y z
N MET A 1 16.41 -1.41 35.02
CA MET A 1 16.07 0.00 34.71
C MET A 1 16.36 0.38 33.25
N ILE A 2 17.54 0.07 32.70
CA ILE A 2 17.92 0.42 31.31
C ILE A 2 17.06 -0.29 30.22
N LYS A 3 16.63 -1.54 30.45
CA LYS A 3 15.74 -2.28 29.52
C LYS A 3 14.45 -1.51 29.20
N TYR A 4 13.90 -0.79 30.18
CA TYR A 4 12.67 -0.01 30.03
C TYR A 4 12.89 1.33 29.30
N ILE A 5 14.07 1.94 29.43
CA ILE A 5 14.37 3.24 28.81
C ILE A 5 14.45 3.10 27.28
N TRP A 6 14.96 1.99 26.77
CA TRP A 6 15.03 1.73 25.32
C TRP A 6 13.66 1.41 24.71
N GLU A 7 12.77 0.75 25.45
CA GLU A 7 11.40 0.46 24.99
C GLU A 7 10.52 1.72 24.92
N VAL A 8 10.82 2.75 25.72
CA VAL A 8 10.06 4.01 25.74
C VAL A 8 10.51 4.98 24.62
N ILE A 9 11.72 4.83 24.08
CA ILE A 9 12.31 5.79 23.11
C ILE A 9 12.15 5.37 21.64
N PHE A 10 11.99 4.07 21.35
CA PHE A 10 11.79 3.58 19.97
C PHE A 10 10.44 2.85 19.82
N ILE A 11 9.48 3.49 19.14
CA ILE A 11 8.27 2.84 18.66
C ILE A 11 8.63 2.10 17.36
N TYR A 12 8.85 0.79 17.44
CA TYR A 12 9.09 -0.05 16.27
C TYR A 12 7.78 -0.48 15.61
N SER A 13 7.85 -0.76 14.32
CA SER A 13 6.75 -1.35 13.57
C SER A 13 6.43 -2.76 14.05
N ASN A 14 5.15 -3.10 14.07
CA ASN A 14 4.68 -4.39 14.52
C ASN A 14 5.06 -5.50 13.53
N GLU A 15 5.71 -6.54 14.04
CA GLU A 15 6.24 -7.64 13.24
C GLU A 15 5.17 -8.35 12.41
N LEU A 16 4.00 -8.68 12.99
CA LEU A 16 2.90 -9.30 12.27
C LEU A 16 2.43 -8.44 11.09
N VAL A 17 2.23 -7.13 11.33
CA VAL A 17 1.82 -6.20 10.26
C VAL A 17 2.88 -6.08 9.18
N CYS A 18 4.17 -6.01 9.54
CA CYS A 18 5.27 -6.03 8.57
C CYS A 18 5.28 -7.31 7.72
N ASN A 19 5.06 -8.47 8.32
CA ASN A 19 5.05 -9.75 7.62
C ASN A 19 3.83 -9.87 6.69
N ILE A 20 2.65 -9.41 7.12
CA ILE A 20 1.46 -9.31 6.28
C ILE A 20 1.71 -8.38 5.08
N LEU A 21 2.28 -7.20 5.30
CA LEU A 21 2.61 -6.26 4.22
C LEU A 21 3.58 -6.87 3.21
N LYS A 22 4.64 -7.55 3.67
CA LYS A 22 5.59 -8.25 2.79
C LYS A 22 4.88 -9.31 1.95
N TYR A 23 4.03 -10.12 2.58
CA TYR A 23 3.26 -11.14 1.88
C TYR A 23 2.32 -10.53 0.82
N ILE A 24 1.60 -9.46 1.17
CA ILE A 24 0.71 -8.77 0.23
C ILE A 24 1.51 -8.22 -0.95
N ASN A 25 2.67 -7.60 -0.71
CA ASN A 25 3.49 -7.04 -1.79
C ASN A 25 4.00 -8.10 -2.76
N ILE A 26 4.41 -9.27 -2.26
CA ILE A 26 4.85 -10.40 -3.10
C ILE A 26 3.69 -10.94 -3.93
N ASN A 27 2.48 -10.98 -3.36
CA ASN A 27 1.30 -11.60 -3.97
C ASN A 27 0.31 -10.56 -4.52
N ILE A 28 0.76 -9.33 -4.80
CA ILE A 28 -0.15 -8.18 -5.00
C ILE A 28 -1.12 -8.37 -6.16
N ASN A 29 -0.72 -9.12 -7.19
CA ASN A 29 -1.53 -9.37 -8.39
C ASN A 29 -2.39 -10.64 -8.30
N THR A 30 -2.35 -11.37 -7.19
CA THR A 30 -3.15 -12.59 -6.99
C THR A 30 -4.30 -12.33 -6.02
N GLU A 31 -5.22 -13.28 -5.91
CA GLU A 31 -6.27 -13.19 -4.90
C GLU A 31 -5.67 -13.29 -3.48
N ILE A 32 -6.00 -12.31 -2.63
CA ILE A 32 -5.60 -12.28 -1.23
C ILE A 32 -6.87 -12.11 -0.40
N THR A 33 -7.21 -13.14 0.38
CA THR A 33 -8.34 -13.09 1.30
C THR A 33 -7.87 -13.00 2.75
N ILE A 34 -8.71 -12.45 3.62
CA ILE A 34 -8.41 -12.43 5.06
C ILE A 34 -8.30 -13.84 5.65
N ILE A 35 -9.03 -14.81 5.09
CA ILE A 35 -8.98 -16.22 5.49
C ILE A 35 -7.60 -16.80 5.18
N ASN A 36 -7.05 -16.52 3.99
CA ASN A 36 -5.71 -16.97 3.62
C ASN A 36 -4.65 -16.37 4.55
N LEU A 37 -4.74 -15.07 4.85
CA LEU A 37 -3.82 -14.41 5.79
C LEU A 37 -3.94 -14.99 7.22
N SER A 38 -5.16 -15.26 7.68
CA SER A 38 -5.42 -15.89 8.98
C SER A 38 -4.73 -17.26 9.09
N ASN A 39 -4.85 -18.08 8.04
CA ASN A 39 -4.23 -19.41 8.00
C ASN A 39 -2.69 -19.34 7.92
N ILE A 40 -2.13 -18.43 7.13
CA ILE A 40 -0.68 -18.31 6.92
C ILE A 40 0.02 -17.81 8.19
N PHE A 41 -0.56 -16.83 8.87
CA PHE A 41 0.04 -16.21 10.04
C PHE A 41 -0.43 -16.82 11.37
N SER A 42 -1.38 -17.76 11.34
CA SER A 42 -1.95 -18.42 12.53
C SER A 42 -2.57 -17.43 13.53
N TYR A 43 -3.27 -16.41 13.03
CA TYR A 43 -4.02 -15.44 13.84
C TYR A 43 -5.48 -15.38 13.43
N ASP A 44 -6.36 -15.08 14.37
CA ASP A 44 -7.78 -14.80 14.07
C ASP A 44 -7.91 -13.63 13.07
N LYS A 45 -8.86 -13.77 12.12
CA LYS A 45 -9.17 -12.76 11.10
C LYS A 45 -9.45 -11.39 11.69
N THR A 46 -10.21 -11.33 12.79
CA THR A 46 -10.63 -10.09 13.43
C THR A 46 -9.44 -9.41 14.09
N TYR A 47 -8.57 -10.20 14.71
CA TYR A 47 -7.32 -9.71 15.26
C TYR A 47 -6.44 -9.08 14.18
N ILE A 48 -6.22 -9.78 13.06
CA ILE A 48 -5.45 -9.27 11.92
C ILE A 48 -6.03 -7.95 11.42
N MET A 49 -7.34 -7.90 11.14
CA MET A 49 -7.99 -6.69 10.61
C MET A 49 -7.85 -5.50 11.56
N LYS A 50 -8.15 -5.70 12.86
CA LYS A 50 -8.05 -4.65 13.88
C LYS A 50 -6.60 -4.20 14.06
N LYS A 51 -5.65 -5.13 14.13
CA LYS A 51 -4.23 -4.83 14.30
C LYS A 51 -3.70 -4.05 13.10
N PHE A 52 -3.95 -4.51 11.88
CA PHE A 52 -3.52 -3.85 10.64
C PHE A 52 -4.08 -2.42 10.54
N LYS A 53 -5.38 -2.25 10.79
CA LYS A 53 -6.02 -0.92 10.77
C LYS A 53 -5.47 0.02 11.85
N ARG A 54 -5.23 -0.48 13.07
CA ARG A 54 -4.64 0.31 14.16
C ARG A 54 -3.23 0.78 13.83
N GLU A 55 -2.42 -0.06 13.22
CA GLU A 55 -1.01 0.25 12.92
C GLU A 55 -0.85 1.20 11.73
N LEU A 56 -1.65 1.02 10.66
CA LEU A 56 -1.45 1.75 9.41
C LEU A 56 -2.47 2.87 9.18
N GLY A 57 -3.62 2.81 9.85
CA GLY A 57 -4.75 3.73 9.63
C GLY A 57 -5.63 3.35 8.44
N LEU A 58 -5.38 2.21 7.79
CA LEU A 58 -6.16 1.69 6.67
C LEU A 58 -6.33 0.18 6.78
N THR A 59 -7.38 -0.34 6.16
CA THR A 59 -7.68 -1.77 6.05
C THR A 59 -6.79 -2.46 5.03
N ILE A 60 -6.74 -3.78 5.08
CA ILE A 60 -5.98 -4.61 4.12
C ILE A 60 -6.52 -4.44 2.70
N ILE A 61 -7.84 -4.35 2.54
CA ILE A 61 -8.48 -4.17 1.23
C ILE A 61 -8.13 -2.79 0.66
N GLU A 62 -8.20 -1.73 1.48
CA GLU A 62 -7.76 -0.40 1.07
C GLU A 62 -6.29 -0.40 0.67
N TYR A 63 -5.42 -1.09 1.41
CA TYR A 63 -4.00 -1.18 1.06
C TYR A 63 -3.80 -1.83 -0.32
N ILE A 64 -4.41 -3.00 -0.53
CA ILE A 64 -4.32 -3.75 -1.78
C ILE A 64 -4.81 -2.88 -2.95
N ASN A 65 -5.95 -2.20 -2.79
CA ASN A 65 -6.51 -1.34 -3.84
C ASN A 65 -5.62 -0.13 -4.12
N ASN A 66 -5.15 0.59 -3.10
CA ASN A 66 -4.22 1.70 -3.29
C ASN A 66 -2.95 1.27 -4.04
N LYS A 67 -2.37 0.13 -3.64
CA LYS A 67 -1.15 -0.41 -4.25
C LYS A 67 -1.37 -0.83 -5.70
N ARG A 68 -2.47 -1.55 -5.99
CA ARG A 68 -2.81 -2.00 -7.35
C ARG A 68 -3.11 -0.83 -8.28
N ILE A 69 -3.87 0.18 -7.82
CA ILE A 69 -4.11 1.38 -8.61
C ILE A 69 -2.80 2.12 -8.88
N LEU A 70 -1.96 2.33 -7.87
CA LEU A 70 -0.66 2.97 -8.04
C LEU A 70 0.22 2.23 -9.07
N ASN A 71 0.28 0.90 -9.00
CA ASN A 71 1.00 0.08 -9.98
C ASN A 71 0.40 0.20 -11.39
N SER A 72 -0.94 0.28 -11.49
CA SER A 72 -1.66 0.35 -12.77
C SER A 72 -1.38 1.62 -13.57
N LEU A 73 -1.01 2.73 -12.89
CA LEU A 73 -0.75 4.02 -13.55
C LEU A 73 0.33 3.91 -14.62
N ASN A 74 1.36 3.09 -14.39
CA ASN A 74 2.46 2.85 -15.34
C ASN A 74 2.06 2.01 -16.57
N GLY A 75 0.88 1.38 -16.52
CA GLY A 75 0.35 0.55 -17.61
C GLY A 75 -0.38 1.35 -18.70
N TYR A 76 -0.69 2.63 -18.46
CA TYR A 76 -1.41 3.48 -19.40
C TYR A 76 -0.50 3.90 -20.56
N LYS A 77 -0.72 3.27 -21.73
CA LYS A 77 -0.03 3.54 -22.99
C LYS A 77 -1.07 3.61 -24.10
N SER A 78 -0.74 4.21 -25.25
CA SER A 78 -1.68 4.38 -26.36
C SER A 78 -2.34 3.06 -26.79
N ASN A 79 -1.58 1.98 -26.86
CA ASN A 79 -2.01 0.66 -27.33
C ASN A 79 -2.51 -0.31 -26.25
N THR A 80 -2.55 0.08 -24.96
CA THR A 80 -3.03 -0.82 -23.88
C THR A 80 -4.51 -0.62 -23.61
N THR A 81 -5.28 -1.70 -23.53
CA THR A 81 -6.70 -1.64 -23.15
C THR A 81 -6.84 -1.54 -21.63
N ILE A 82 -7.90 -0.87 -21.17
CA ILE A 82 -8.20 -0.73 -19.73
C ILE A 82 -8.40 -2.13 -19.10
N LEU A 83 -9.06 -3.04 -19.81
CA LEU A 83 -9.22 -4.44 -19.39
C LEU A 83 -7.86 -5.10 -19.13
N ARG A 84 -6.89 -4.93 -20.04
CA ARG A 84 -5.57 -5.53 -19.87
C ARG A 84 -4.81 -4.92 -18.69
N ILE A 85 -4.94 -3.62 -18.46
CA ILE A 85 -4.36 -2.95 -17.29
C ILE A 85 -4.97 -3.53 -16.01
N ALA A 86 -6.29 -3.68 -15.95
CA ALA A 86 -6.99 -4.24 -14.79
C ALA A 86 -6.51 -5.68 -14.47
N LEU A 87 -6.52 -6.56 -15.48
CA LEU A 87 -6.11 -7.96 -15.34
C LEU A 87 -4.64 -8.10 -14.88
N LEU A 88 -3.73 -7.31 -15.46
CA LEU A 88 -2.31 -7.34 -15.08
C LEU A 88 -2.04 -6.85 -13.64
N ASN A 89 -2.99 -6.13 -13.05
CA ASN A 89 -2.90 -5.61 -11.68
C ASN A 89 -3.82 -6.37 -10.71
N GLY A 90 -4.22 -7.61 -11.05
CA GLY A 90 -4.93 -8.52 -10.15
C GLY A 90 -6.42 -8.24 -9.96
N TYR A 91 -7.04 -7.44 -10.84
CA TYR A 91 -8.49 -7.26 -10.86
C TYR A 91 -9.15 -8.30 -11.78
N ASN A 92 -10.23 -8.91 -11.30
CA ASN A 92 -10.99 -9.91 -12.06
C ASN A 92 -12.14 -9.31 -12.89
N SER A 93 -12.43 -8.02 -12.72
CA SER A 93 -13.49 -7.29 -13.42
C SER A 93 -13.04 -5.86 -13.74
N ILE A 94 -13.38 -5.40 -14.95
CA ILE A 94 -13.11 -4.03 -15.39
C ILE A 94 -14.03 -3.03 -14.68
N GLU A 95 -15.24 -3.44 -14.32
CA GLU A 95 -16.22 -2.65 -13.59
C GLU A 95 -15.68 -2.31 -12.21
N TYR A 96 -15.26 -3.32 -11.46
CA TYR A 96 -14.68 -3.12 -10.12
C TYR A 96 -13.40 -2.29 -10.17
N TYR A 97 -12.51 -2.58 -11.13
CA TYR A 97 -11.32 -1.75 -11.36
C TYR A 97 -11.69 -0.29 -11.62
N SER A 98 -12.65 -0.03 -12.50
CA SER A 98 -13.02 1.32 -12.91
C SER A 98 -13.66 2.11 -11.76
N GLU A 99 -14.44 1.44 -10.92
CA GLU A 99 -15.01 2.01 -9.70
C GLU A 99 -13.91 2.43 -8.72
N ILE A 100 -13.01 1.50 -8.37
CA ILE A 100 -11.91 1.76 -7.44
C ILE A 100 -10.96 2.82 -7.99
N PHE A 101 -10.64 2.76 -9.28
CA PHE A 101 -9.79 3.75 -9.95
C PHE A 101 -10.41 5.14 -9.85
N ARG A 102 -11.71 5.28 -10.16
CA ARG A 102 -12.39 6.58 -10.05
C ARG A 102 -12.44 7.09 -8.62
N ASN A 103 -12.68 6.21 -7.64
CA ASN A 103 -12.73 6.61 -6.24
C ASN A 103 -11.37 7.10 -5.71
N LEU A 104 -10.27 6.52 -6.19
CA LEU A 104 -8.91 6.87 -5.73
C LEU A 104 -8.27 7.99 -6.57
N VAL A 105 -8.47 7.99 -7.88
CA VAL A 105 -7.84 8.94 -8.83
C VAL A 105 -8.74 10.15 -9.14
N GLY A 106 -10.02 10.07 -8.79
CA GLY A 106 -11.02 11.14 -8.99
C GLY A 106 -11.63 11.18 -10.39
N VAL A 107 -11.08 10.45 -11.36
CA VAL A 107 -11.61 10.36 -12.74
C VAL A 107 -11.64 8.92 -13.23
N SER A 108 -12.41 8.64 -14.29
CA SER A 108 -12.43 7.29 -14.88
C SER A 108 -11.08 6.89 -15.50
N PRO A 109 -10.78 5.58 -15.60
CA PRO A 109 -9.61 5.08 -16.33
C PRO A 109 -9.45 5.67 -17.75
N ARG A 110 -10.56 5.87 -18.46
CA ARG A 110 -10.55 6.41 -19.84
C ARG A 110 -10.13 7.88 -19.87
N VAL A 111 -10.58 8.66 -18.88
CA VAL A 111 -10.20 10.06 -18.71
C VAL A 111 -8.71 10.15 -18.37
N TYR A 112 -8.24 9.31 -17.42
CA TYR A 112 -6.82 9.23 -17.09
C TYR A 112 -5.94 8.78 -18.28
N LYS A 113 -6.42 7.86 -19.12
CA LYS A 113 -5.69 7.47 -20.34
C LYS A 113 -5.46 8.66 -21.27
N ARG A 114 -6.50 9.50 -21.46
CA ARG A 114 -6.37 10.74 -22.24
C ARG A 114 -5.39 11.72 -21.61
N PHE A 115 -5.29 11.78 -20.28
CA PHE A 115 -4.34 12.63 -19.56
C PHE A 115 -2.87 12.27 -19.83
N ILE A 116 -2.57 10.97 -19.92
CA ILE A 116 -1.20 10.48 -20.14
C ILE A 116 -0.83 10.46 -21.64
N THR A 117 -1.80 10.36 -22.55
CA THR A 117 -1.54 10.37 -24.00
C THR A 117 -1.68 11.78 -24.60
N PRO A 118 -0.95 12.13 -25.67
CA PRO A 118 -0.98 13.46 -26.28
C PRO A 118 -2.31 13.88 -26.95
N LEU A 119 -3.41 13.11 -26.77
CA LEU A 119 -4.77 13.46 -27.19
C LEU A 119 -5.43 14.36 -26.11
N ASN A 120 -4.87 15.55 -25.92
CA ASN A 120 -5.12 16.38 -24.75
C ASN A 120 -6.32 17.32 -24.95
N ASN A 121 -7.40 17.11 -24.19
CA ASN A 121 -8.61 17.97 -24.12
C ASN A 121 -9.19 17.94 -22.68
N LEU A 122 -8.34 17.88 -21.65
CA LEU A 122 -8.78 17.88 -20.25
C LEU A 122 -8.84 19.31 -19.73
N ASN A 123 -9.80 19.59 -18.84
CA ASN A 123 -9.84 20.88 -18.18
C ASN A 123 -8.83 20.93 -17.01
N GLU A 124 -8.57 22.14 -16.52
CA GLU A 124 -7.61 22.35 -15.43
C GLU A 124 -8.03 21.64 -14.13
N GLU A 125 -9.34 21.59 -13.86
CA GLU A 125 -9.93 20.95 -12.68
C GLU A 125 -9.71 19.43 -12.64
N GLU A 126 -9.98 18.73 -13.74
CA GLU A 126 -9.71 17.29 -13.91
C GLU A 126 -8.23 17.01 -13.69
N THR A 127 -7.38 17.87 -14.25
CA THR A 127 -5.93 17.71 -14.15
C THR A 127 -5.44 17.89 -12.71
N ASN A 128 -5.96 18.88 -11.99
CA ASN A 128 -5.63 19.11 -10.59
C ASN A 128 -6.14 17.99 -9.69
N THR A 129 -7.35 17.49 -9.95
CA THR A 129 -7.92 16.32 -9.26
C THR A 129 -7.00 15.10 -9.40
N ILE A 130 -6.59 14.76 -10.63
CA ILE A 130 -5.69 13.63 -10.90
C ILE A 130 -4.36 13.79 -10.13
N ARG A 131 -3.73 14.97 -10.20
CA ARG A 131 -2.45 15.23 -9.53
C ARG A 131 -2.55 15.09 -8.01
N ASN A 132 -3.59 15.66 -7.40
CA ASN A 132 -3.82 15.60 -5.96
C ASN A 132 -4.04 14.16 -5.50
N SER A 133 -4.87 13.40 -6.22
CA SER A 133 -5.10 11.99 -5.95
C SER A 133 -3.83 11.14 -6.04
N ILE A 134 -3.01 11.35 -7.08
CA ILE A 134 -1.74 10.64 -7.24
C ILE A 134 -0.76 10.98 -6.11
N SER A 135 -0.68 12.25 -5.73
CA SER A 135 0.13 12.69 -4.59
C SER A 135 -0.28 11.97 -3.30
N ASN A 136 -1.60 11.86 -3.05
CA ASN A 136 -2.12 11.11 -1.91
C ASN A 136 -1.73 9.63 -1.93
N LEU A 137 -1.85 8.95 -3.09
CA LEU A 137 -1.45 7.55 -3.25
C LEU A 137 0.04 7.34 -2.96
N ILE A 138 0.89 8.23 -3.48
CA ILE A 138 2.35 8.20 -3.25
C ILE A 138 2.66 8.43 -1.77
N ASN A 139 1.98 9.37 -1.12
CA ASN A 139 2.16 9.64 0.31
C ASN A 139 1.79 8.44 1.19
N ILE A 140 0.70 7.73 0.86
CA ILE A 140 0.31 6.48 1.54
C ILE A 140 1.40 5.43 1.36
N GLU A 141 1.90 5.23 0.13
CA GLU A 141 2.97 4.26 -0.14
C GLU A 141 4.24 4.59 0.65
N ASN A 142 4.65 5.87 0.65
CA ASN A 142 5.83 6.33 1.41
C ASN A 142 5.68 6.10 2.91
N LYS A 143 4.49 6.34 3.48
CA LYS A 143 4.19 6.03 4.89
C LYS A 143 4.38 4.55 5.19
N ILE A 144 3.94 3.68 4.29
CA ILE A 144 4.04 2.23 4.43
C ILE A 144 5.49 1.74 4.29
N GLN A 145 6.25 2.31 3.36
CA GLN A 145 7.69 2.03 3.24
C GLN A 145 8.45 2.46 4.49
N LYS A 146 8.14 3.64 5.04
CA LYS A 146 8.71 4.11 6.32
C LYS A 146 8.35 3.17 7.47
N TYR A 147 7.11 2.68 7.52
CA TYR A 147 6.69 1.67 8.50
C TYR A 147 7.50 0.38 8.32
N LEU A 148 7.67 -0.12 7.10
CA LEU A 148 8.47 -1.31 6.84
C LEU A 148 9.95 -1.12 7.21
N SER A 149 10.54 0.05 7.00
CA SER A 149 11.94 0.31 7.39
C SER A 149 12.16 0.42 8.89
N ASN A 150 11.13 0.74 9.67
CA ASN A 150 11.20 0.91 11.12
C ASN A 150 10.99 -0.42 11.90
N GLN A 151 11.47 -1.54 11.34
CA GLN A 151 11.41 -2.85 11.99
C GLN A 151 12.40 -2.94 13.15
N LYS A 152 12.01 -3.63 14.23
CA LYS A 152 12.91 -3.94 15.34
C LYS A 152 14.11 -4.74 14.78
N PRO A 153 15.36 -4.35 15.09
CA PRO A 153 16.51 -5.09 14.60
C PRO A 153 16.52 -6.50 15.22
N LYS A 154 16.97 -7.50 14.45
CA LYS A 154 17.07 -8.90 14.91
C LYS A 154 18.00 -9.05 16.11
N GLU A 155 19.01 -8.20 16.19
CA GLU A 155 19.91 -8.08 17.34
C GLU A 155 19.82 -6.65 17.88
N LEU A 156 19.62 -6.50 19.18
CA LEU A 156 19.67 -5.18 19.81
C LEU A 156 21.13 -4.70 19.77
N PRO A 157 21.38 -3.43 19.40
CA PRO A 157 22.73 -2.88 19.50
C PRO A 157 23.14 -2.92 20.97
N VAL A 158 24.04 -3.84 21.30
CA VAL A 158 24.67 -3.88 22.62
C VAL A 158 25.56 -2.64 22.65
N ARG A 159 25.08 -1.54 23.25
CA ARG A 159 26.00 -0.48 23.65
C ARG A 159 26.98 -1.14 24.60
N LYS A 160 28.22 -1.36 24.16
CA LYS A 160 29.36 -1.50 25.08
C LYS A 160 29.36 -0.20 25.87
N LEU A 161 28.74 -0.21 27.05
CA LEU A 161 28.96 0.83 28.03
C LEU A 161 30.45 0.74 28.33
N SER A 162 31.20 1.69 27.78
CA SER A 162 32.59 1.92 28.17
C SER A 162 32.56 2.45 29.61
N ILE A 163 32.35 1.56 30.58
CA ILE A 163 32.43 1.87 32.01
C ILE A 163 33.87 1.71 32.52
N PHE A 164 34.84 1.48 31.65
CA PHE A 164 36.24 1.38 32.06
C PHE A 164 37.12 2.19 31.11
N LYS A 165 37.51 3.38 31.57
CA LYS A 165 38.81 3.97 31.31
C LYS A 165 39.31 4.59 32.59
#